data_AF-A0A150QI98-F1
#
_entry.id   AF-A0A150QI98-F1
#
_cell.length_a   1.000
_cell.length_b   1.000
_cell.length_c   1.000
_cell.angle_alpha   90.00
_cell.angle_beta   90.00
_cell.angle_gamma   90.00
#
_symmetry.space_group_name_H-M   'P 1'
#
loop_
_entity.id
_entity.type
_entity.pdbx_description
1 polymer ?
#
loop_
_entity_poly.entity_id
_entity_poly.type
_entity_poly.pdbx_seq_one_letter_code
_entity_poly.pdbx_strand_id
1 'polypeptide(L)'
;MHETPPEACVLLFEGGSAHGPNGVFGAWTVAVDAAGALSIGGQVLGRDVAQRAAALSPGERQSLASVLDGLSSVPSRRSTRMGIPGESMLHITAVTPAGPTTLQLWHGEAKTLPPVAALLRWIDALIATHAGHAAAFA
;
A
#
# COMPACT_ATOMS: atom_id res chain seq x y z
N MET A 1 16.16 3.15 20.31
CA MET A 1 15.33 2.94 19.10
C MET A 1 13.91 3.24 19.54
N HIS A 2 13.31 4.33 19.06
CA HIS A 2 11.94 4.66 19.44
C HIS A 2 11.00 3.74 18.67
N GLU A 3 10.48 2.72 19.35
CA GLU A 3 9.26 2.01 18.94
C GLU A 3 8.10 3.01 19.05
N THR A 4 7.64 3.50 17.91
CA THR A 4 6.40 4.27 17.84
C THR A 4 5.25 3.32 18.14
N PRO A 5 4.40 3.59 19.14
CA PRO A 5 3.27 2.71 19.45
C PRO A 5 2.32 2.63 18.25
N PRO A 6 1.77 1.44 17.93
CA PRO A 6 0.92 1.20 16.76
C PRO A 6 -0.48 1.87 16.83
N GLU A 7 -0.77 2.69 17.84
CA GLU A 7 -2.10 3.27 18.08
C GLU A 7 -2.45 4.45 17.15
N ALA A 8 -1.56 4.87 16.26
CA ALA A 8 -1.83 5.95 15.31
C ALA A 8 -1.67 5.56 13.84
N CYS A 9 -1.43 4.30 13.48
CA CYS A 9 -1.31 3.91 12.07
C CYS A 9 -2.69 3.81 11.41
N VAL A 10 -2.95 4.63 10.37
CA VAL A 10 -4.21 4.63 9.62
C VAL A 10 -4.11 3.75 8.39
N LEU A 11 -2.93 3.63 7.79
CA LEU A 11 -2.66 2.75 6.65
C LEU A 11 -1.24 2.21 6.74
N LEU A 12 -1.10 0.90 6.60
CA LEU A 12 0.14 0.19 6.31
C LEU A 12 -0.08 -0.67 5.07
N PHE A 13 0.78 -0.48 4.09
CA PHE A 13 0.86 -1.30 2.90
C PHE A 13 2.26 -1.91 2.80
N GLU A 14 2.32 -3.20 2.55
CA GLU A 14 3.54 -3.93 2.23
C GLU A 14 3.27 -4.81 1.02
N GLY A 15 4.04 -4.65 -0.05
CA GLY A 15 3.77 -5.41 -1.25
C GLY A 15 4.86 -5.30 -2.30
N GLY A 16 5.05 -6.40 -3.03
CA GLY A 16 5.83 -6.42 -4.27
C GLY A 16 4.93 -6.23 -5.49
N SER A 17 5.44 -5.59 -6.54
CA SER A 17 4.77 -5.62 -7.85
C SER A 17 4.94 -7.00 -8.48
N ALA A 18 3.85 -7.62 -8.92
CA ALA A 18 3.92 -8.85 -9.72
C ALA A 18 4.65 -8.59 -11.04
N HIS A 19 5.40 -9.58 -11.52
CA HIS A 19 6.41 -9.41 -12.58
C HIS A 19 5.86 -8.75 -13.86
N GLY A 20 6.31 -7.54 -14.18
CA GLY A 20 6.35 -7.05 -15.55
C GLY A 20 7.48 -7.73 -16.34
N PRO A 21 7.40 -7.83 -17.69
CA PRO A 21 8.37 -8.54 -18.55
C PRO A 21 9.83 -8.05 -18.45
N ASN A 22 10.08 -6.98 -17.70
CA ASN A 22 11.40 -6.39 -17.48
C ASN A 22 11.95 -6.59 -16.05
N GLY A 23 11.30 -7.43 -15.21
CA GLY A 23 11.82 -7.77 -13.88
C GLY A 23 11.90 -6.56 -12.94
N VAL A 24 10.86 -5.73 -12.87
CA VAL A 24 10.76 -4.66 -11.87
C VAL A 24 10.51 -5.32 -10.51
N PHE A 25 11.60 -5.78 -9.89
CA PHE A 25 11.61 -6.28 -8.51
C PHE A 25 11.59 -5.06 -7.59
N GLY A 26 10.43 -4.80 -7.00
CA GLY A 26 10.32 -3.78 -5.98
C GLY A 26 9.29 -4.14 -4.94
N ALA A 27 9.76 -4.43 -3.73
CA ALA A 27 8.92 -4.45 -2.55
C ALA A 27 8.83 -3.03 -2.01
N TRP A 28 7.64 -2.56 -1.69
CA TRP A 28 7.40 -1.25 -1.09
C TRP A 28 6.71 -1.41 0.25
N THR A 29 7.10 -0.54 1.17
CA THR A 29 6.41 -0.31 2.44
C THR A 29 5.95 1.14 2.45
N VAL A 30 4.65 1.35 2.61
CA VAL A 30 4.01 2.66 2.73
C VAL A 30 3.20 2.67 4.01
N ALA A 31 3.51 3.59 4.91
CA ALA A 31 2.81 3.78 6.17
C ALA A 31 2.34 5.22 6.31
N VAL A 32 1.09 5.41 6.76
CA VAL A 32 0.51 6.71 7.07
C VAL A 32 -0.11 6.66 8.46
N ASP A 33 0.25 7.63 9.31
CA ASP A 33 -0.34 7.78 10.63
C ASP A 33 -1.58 8.71 10.65
N ALA A 34 -2.23 8.81 11.80
CA ALA A 34 -3.44 9.61 12.01
C ALA A 34 -3.21 11.13 11.88
N ALA A 35 -1.96 11.59 12.02
CA ALA A 35 -1.58 12.97 11.76
C ALA A 35 -1.33 13.23 10.26
N GLY A 36 -1.31 12.17 9.44
CA GLY A 36 -0.95 12.23 8.03
C GLY A 36 0.55 12.25 7.79
N ALA A 37 1.37 11.82 8.76
CA ALA A 37 2.79 11.59 8.54
C ALA A 37 2.95 10.33 7.67
N LEU A 38 3.68 10.47 6.57
CA LEU A 38 3.98 9.45 5.60
C LEU A 38 5.40 8.91 5.85
N SER A 39 5.53 7.59 5.90
CA SER A 39 6.79 6.88 5.76
C SER A 39 6.73 5.99 4.54
N ILE A 40 7.69 6.14 3.63
CA ILE A 40 7.78 5.38 2.38
C ILE A 40 9.19 4.85 2.18
N GLY A 41 9.30 3.56 1.88
CA GLY A 41 10.57 2.91 1.54
C GLY A 41 10.31 1.71 0.64
N GLY A 42 11.35 1.22 -0.01
CA GLY A 42 11.19 0.05 -0.85
C GLY A 42 12.46 -0.31 -1.61
N GLN A 43 12.28 -1.11 -2.64
CA GLN A 43 13.34 -1.50 -3.57
C GLN A 43 12.88 -1.26 -5.00
N VAL A 44 13.83 -0.95 -5.89
CA VAL A 44 13.59 -0.85 -7.34
C VAL A 44 14.73 -1.55 -8.05
N LEU A 45 14.42 -2.57 -8.85
CA LEU A 45 15.41 -3.37 -9.58
C LEU A 45 16.49 -3.95 -8.65
N GLY A 46 16.09 -4.38 -7.45
CA GLY A 46 16.99 -4.91 -6.44
C GLY A 46 17.89 -3.88 -5.74
N ARG A 47 17.65 -2.58 -5.93
CA ARG A 47 18.34 -1.50 -5.21
C ARG A 47 17.41 -0.89 -4.16
N ASP A 48 17.95 -0.69 -2.96
CA ASP A 48 17.21 -0.04 -1.88
C ASP A 48 16.92 1.43 -2.22
N VAL A 49 15.66 1.81 -2.03
CA VAL A 49 15.22 3.20 -2.01
C VAL A 49 15.24 3.63 -0.55
N ALA A 50 16.08 4.62 -0.23
CA ALA A 50 16.19 5.15 1.11
C ALA A 50 14.81 5.55 1.66
N GLN A 51 14.54 5.17 2.90
CA GLN A 51 13.29 5.52 3.56
C GLN A 51 13.14 7.04 3.63
N ARG A 52 11.98 7.53 3.22
CA ARG A 52 11.61 8.95 3.26
C ARG A 52 10.46 9.14 4.22
N ALA A 53 10.55 10.19 5.01
CA ALA A 53 9.47 10.68 5.83
C ALA A 53 8.98 12.01 5.25
N ALA A 54 7.67 12.16 5.12
CA ALA A 54 7.02 13.38 4.65
C ALA A 54 5.70 13.57 5.39
N ALA A 55 5.03 14.70 5.17
CA ALA A 55 3.64 14.88 5.56
C ALA A 55 2.78 14.84 4.30
N LEU A 56 1.65 14.14 4.35
CA LEU A 56 0.65 14.22 3.30
C LEU A 56 0.16 15.66 3.19
N SER A 57 0.10 16.16 1.96
CA SER A 57 -0.59 17.40 1.61
C SER A 57 -2.10 17.29 1.87
N PRO A 58 -2.82 18.41 1.98
CA PRO A 58 -4.28 18.38 2.19
C PRO A 58 -5.03 17.56 1.14
N GLY A 59 -4.62 17.65 -0.14
CA GLY A 59 -5.22 16.87 -1.23
C GLY A 59 -4.95 15.37 -1.12
N GLU A 60 -3.74 14.98 -0.69
CA GLU A 60 -3.41 13.58 -0.45
C GLU A 60 -4.18 12.99 0.73
N ARG A 61 -4.37 13.77 1.81
CA ARG A 61 -5.20 13.35 2.96
C ARG A 61 -6.66 13.16 2.56
N GLN A 62 -7.21 14.08 1.77
CA GLN A 62 -8.57 13.96 1.26
C GLN A 62 -8.73 12.73 0.37
N SER A 63 -7.76 12.50 -0.53
CA SER A 63 -7.74 11.31 -1.39
C SER A 63 -7.65 10.02 -0.59
N LEU A 64 -6.81 9.99 0.45
CA LEU A 64 -6.69 8.85 1.36
C LEU A 64 -8.02 8.58 2.07
N ALA A 65 -8.69 9.61 2.59
CA ALA A 65 -9.99 9.44 3.23
C ALA A 65 -11.03 8.83 2.28
N SER A 66 -11.08 9.26 1.01
CA SER A 66 -11.97 8.67 0.00
C SER A 66 -11.63 7.21 -0.32
N VAL A 67 -10.33 6.87 -0.36
CA VAL A 67 -9.89 5.48 -0.58
C VAL A 67 -10.26 4.58 0.62
N LEU A 68 -10.08 5.07 1.85
CA LEU A 68 -10.44 4.34 3.06
C LEU A 68 -11.95 4.16 3.21
N ASP A 69 -12.73 5.16 2.81
CA ASP A 69 -14.19 5.04 2.73
C ASP A 69 -14.60 3.91 1.79
N GLY A 70 -14.04 3.89 0.57
CA GLY A 70 -14.27 2.80 -0.39
C GLY A 70 -13.86 1.43 0.15
N LEU A 71 -12.75 1.34 0.89
CA LEU A 71 -12.29 0.09 1.51
C LEU A 71 -13.22 -0.42 2.61
N SER A 72 -14.07 0.43 3.20
CA SER A 72 -15.04 0.02 4.23
C SER A 72 -16.00 -1.07 3.75
N SER A 73 -16.23 -1.19 2.43
CA SER A 73 -17.08 -2.23 1.86
C SER A 73 -16.37 -3.58 1.67
N VAL A 74 -15.07 -3.66 1.92
CA VAL A 74 -14.27 -4.87 1.72
C VAL A 74 -13.97 -5.48 3.09
N PRO A 75 -14.54 -6.65 3.43
CA PRO A 75 -14.26 -7.28 4.71
C PRO A 75 -12.80 -7.76 4.76
N SER A 76 -12.22 -7.72 5.97
CA SER A 76 -10.93 -8.33 6.27
C SER A 76 -10.89 -9.77 5.76
N ARG A 77 -9.87 -10.11 4.97
CA ARG A 77 -9.75 -11.43 4.38
C ARG A 77 -8.32 -11.74 3.94
N ARG A 78 -8.01 -13.03 3.93
CA ARG A 78 -6.79 -13.59 3.37
C ARG A 78 -7.13 -14.44 2.16
N SER A 79 -6.30 -14.38 1.12
CA SER A 79 -6.42 -15.25 -0.04
C SER A 79 -6.37 -16.72 0.36
N THR A 80 -7.20 -17.52 -0.30
CA THR A 80 -7.19 -18.98 -0.20
C THR A 80 -6.38 -19.63 -1.33
N ARG A 81 -5.88 -18.84 -2.29
CA ARG A 81 -5.08 -19.37 -3.41
C ARG A 81 -3.69 -19.77 -2.92
N MET A 82 -3.24 -20.94 -3.37
CA MET A 82 -1.87 -21.42 -3.19
C MET A 82 -0.87 -20.46 -3.84
N GLY A 83 0.40 -20.54 -3.42
CA GLY A 83 1.54 -19.80 -4.00
C GLY A 83 1.47 -19.68 -5.51
N ILE A 84 1.38 -18.45 -6.03
CA ILE A 84 1.26 -18.20 -7.47
C ILE A 84 2.62 -17.75 -8.00
N PRO A 85 3.26 -18.53 -8.87
CA PRO A 85 4.54 -18.15 -9.46
C PRO A 85 4.47 -16.79 -10.15
N GLY A 86 5.41 -15.91 -9.83
CA GLY A 86 5.49 -14.57 -10.43
C GLY A 86 4.47 -13.55 -9.91
N GLU A 87 3.72 -13.89 -8.87
CA GLU A 87 2.82 -12.96 -8.19
C GLU A 87 3.35 -12.65 -6.79
N SER A 88 3.07 -11.44 -6.31
CA SER A 88 3.40 -11.02 -4.95
C SER A 88 2.13 -10.96 -4.10
N MET A 89 2.27 -11.39 -2.85
CA MET A 89 1.24 -11.17 -1.84
C MET A 89 1.31 -9.70 -1.39
N LEU A 90 0.16 -9.05 -1.34
CA LEU A 90 -0.01 -7.70 -0.82
C LEU A 90 -0.60 -7.78 0.58
N HIS A 91 0.02 -7.09 1.52
CA HIS A 91 -0.47 -6.95 2.89
C HIS A 91 -0.95 -5.51 3.07
N ILE A 92 -2.19 -5.36 3.52
CA ILE A 92 -2.83 -4.07 3.71
C ILE A 92 -3.48 -4.09 5.08
N THR A 93 -3.09 -3.17 5.95
CA THR A 93 -3.77 -2.90 7.22
C THR A 93 -4.24 -1.46 7.19
N ALA A 94 -5.51 -1.23 7.41
CA ALA A 94 -6.11 0.10 7.33
C ALA A 94 -7.16 0.31 8.41
N VAL A 95 -7.27 1.52 8.93
CA VAL A 95 -8.40 1.96 9.75
C VAL A 95 -9.41 2.63 8.84
N THR A 96 -10.56 2.00 8.64
CA THR A 96 -11.64 2.51 7.79
C THR A 96 -12.78 3.07 8.65
N PRO A 97 -13.69 3.88 8.08
CA PRO A 97 -14.93 4.28 8.75
C PRO A 97 -15.76 3.11 9.32
N ALA A 98 -15.74 1.93 8.69
CA ALA A 98 -16.43 0.73 9.19
C ALA A 98 -15.64 -0.03 10.28
N GLY A 99 -14.40 0.38 10.57
CA GLY A 99 -13.51 -0.24 11.53
C GLY A 99 -12.18 -0.70 10.90
N PRO A 100 -11.33 -1.36 11.70
CA PRO A 100 -10.06 -1.88 11.21
C PRO A 100 -10.25 -2.98 10.15
N THR A 101 -9.47 -2.90 9.08
CA THR A 101 -9.48 -3.85 7.96
C THR A 101 -8.06 -4.37 7.70
N THR A 102 -7.91 -5.68 7.58
CA THR A 102 -6.67 -6.34 7.17
C THR A 102 -6.91 -7.23 5.96
N LEU A 103 -6.15 -7.00 4.89
CA LEU A 103 -6.21 -7.76 3.65
C LEU A 103 -4.84 -8.39 3.37
N GLN A 104 -4.86 -9.68 3.01
CA GLN A 104 -3.71 -10.40 2.47
C GLN A 104 -4.15 -11.03 1.15
N LEU A 105 -3.84 -10.37 0.03
CA LEU A 105 -4.36 -10.74 -1.28
C LEU A 105 -3.21 -10.90 -2.26
N TRP A 106 -3.32 -11.88 -3.14
CA TRP A 106 -2.43 -11.90 -4.30
C TRP A 106 -2.72 -10.68 -5.19
N HIS A 107 -1.69 -10.11 -5.80
CA HIS A 107 -1.78 -8.88 -6.58
C HIS A 107 -2.96 -8.83 -7.57
N GLY A 108 -3.16 -9.87 -8.35
CA GLY A 108 -4.27 -10.06 -9.30
C GLY A 108 -5.64 -10.14 -8.62
N GLU A 109 -5.74 -10.72 -7.41
CA GLU A 109 -6.99 -10.66 -6.64
C GLU A 109 -7.28 -9.26 -6.10
N ALA A 110 -6.24 -8.52 -5.72
CA ALA A 110 -6.38 -7.13 -5.29
C ALA A 110 -6.89 -6.26 -6.44
N LYS A 111 -6.43 -6.50 -7.68
CA LYS A 111 -6.88 -5.77 -8.87
C LYS A 111 -8.33 -6.04 -9.28
N THR A 112 -8.89 -7.20 -8.94
CA THR A 112 -10.30 -7.52 -9.26
C THR A 112 -11.29 -6.88 -8.30
N LEU A 113 -10.82 -6.33 -7.18
CA LEU A 113 -11.65 -5.60 -6.21
C LEU A 113 -11.55 -4.09 -6.47
N PRO A 114 -12.62 -3.41 -6.92
CA PRO A 114 -12.54 -1.99 -7.25
C PRO A 114 -12.00 -1.09 -6.12
N PRO A 115 -12.40 -1.28 -4.83
CA PRO A 115 -11.86 -0.48 -3.74
C PRO A 115 -10.36 -0.70 -3.50
N VAL A 116 -9.89 -1.95 -3.60
CA VAL A 116 -8.47 -2.27 -3.40
C VAL A 116 -7.65 -1.77 -4.60
N ALA A 117 -8.14 -1.93 -5.83
CA ALA A 117 -7.50 -1.35 -7.01
C ALA A 117 -7.39 0.19 -6.94
N ALA A 118 -8.37 0.88 -6.34
CA ALA A 118 -8.29 2.31 -6.09
C ALA A 118 -7.19 2.66 -5.07
N LEU A 119 -7.05 1.87 -4.00
CA LEU A 119 -5.93 2.00 -3.06
C LEU A 119 -4.57 1.80 -3.77
N LEU A 120 -4.43 0.78 -4.61
CA LEU A 120 -3.18 0.53 -5.34
C LEU A 120 -2.80 1.70 -6.25
N ARG A 121 -3.76 2.29 -6.97
CA ARG A 121 -3.53 3.52 -7.77
C ARG A 121 -3.07 4.69 -6.91
N TRP A 122 -3.69 4.87 -5.74
CA TRP A 122 -3.31 5.93 -4.82
C TRP A 122 -1.89 5.72 -4.28
N ILE A 123 -1.51 4.47 -3.94
CA ILE A 123 -0.15 4.11 -3.52
C ILE A 123 0.87 4.37 -4.64
N ASP A 124 0.58 3.97 -5.88
CA ASP A 124 1.45 4.23 -7.04
C ASP A 124 1.72 5.73 -7.21
N ALA A 125 0.67 6.55 -7.11
CA ALA A 125 0.78 8.01 -7.21
C ALA A 125 1.61 8.60 -6.05
N LEU A 126 1.45 8.05 -4.84
CA LEU A 126 2.21 8.48 -3.67
C LEU A 126 3.70 8.14 -3.80
N ILE A 127 4.02 6.94 -4.29
CA ILE A 127 5.40 6.50 -4.54
C ILE A 127 6.05 7.36 -5.63
N ALA A 128 5.33 7.63 -6.72
CA ALA A 128 5.82 8.52 -7.77
C ALA A 128 6.13 9.93 -7.23
N THR A 129 5.26 10.47 -6.39
CA THR A 129 5.38 11.82 -5.85
C THR A 129 6.51 11.94 -4.83
N HIS A 130 6.58 11.03 -3.85
CA HIS A 130 7.49 11.18 -2.70
C HIS A 130 8.82 10.45 -2.88
N ALA A 131 8.84 9.35 -3.63
CA ALA A 131 10.05 8.58 -3.89
C ALA A 131 10.63 8.81 -5.30
N GLY A 132 9.86 9.39 -6.24
CA GLY A 132 10.34 9.62 -7.61
C GLY A 132 10.47 8.34 -8.44
N HIS A 133 9.78 7.27 -8.05
CA HIS A 133 9.85 5.95 -8.66
C HIS A 133 8.46 5.45 -9.06
N ALA A 134 8.41 4.53 -10.03
CA ALA A 134 7.19 3.82 -10.39
C ALA A 134 7.16 2.46 -9.67
N ALA A 135 6.05 2.14 -9.00
CA ALA A 135 5.86 0.84 -8.35
C ALA A 135 5.00 -0.13 -9.17
N ALA A 136 4.07 0.39 -9.99
CA ALA A 136 3.28 -0.39 -10.97
C ALA A 136 2.39 -1.47 -10.33
N PHE A 137 1.69 -1.11 -9.25
CA PHE A 137 0.68 -1.98 -8.64
C PHE A 137 -0.66 -1.96 -9.41
N ALA A 138 -1.03 -0.82 -9.99
CA ALA A 138 -2.32 -0.60 -10.66
C ALA A 138 -2.41 -1.11 -12.10
#